data_AF-T0YTE0-F1
#
_entry.id   AF-T0YTE0-F1
#
_cell.length_a   1.000
_cell.length_b   1.000
_cell.length_c   1.000
_cell.angle_alpha   90.00
_cell.angle_beta   90.00
_cell.angle_gamma   90.00
#
_symmetry.space_group_name_H-M   'P 1'
#
loop_
_entity.id
_entity.type
_entity.pdbx_description
1 polymer ?
#
loop_
_entity_poly.entity_id
_entity_poly.type
_entity_poly.pdbx_seq_one_letter_code
_entity_poly.pdbx_strand_id
1 'polypeptide(L)'
;NGLPWTIPILFAPQGAENTRVVAALKPGDEVGILDQHGQLFALLHLEEKFGYDKKEVAQGVYGTVDAAHPNVADLYAGGETALAGRIDLLRRLDLPTGSLEWTPAETRAEFARRGWKNVVAYQTRNVPHTAHEYLQRCSLEREEVDGLFVHPVWVGSRRGITVPRSPSRPIGPCWRTTYPAIGWPFASLSI
;
A
#
# COMPACT_ATOMS: atom_id res chain seq x y z
N ASN A 1 7.64 -9.52 -19.70
CA ASN A 1 9.10 -9.21 -19.56
C ASN A 1 9.83 -10.19 -18.63
N GLY A 2 9.17 -11.23 -18.07
CA GLY A 2 9.84 -12.26 -17.27
C GLY A 2 10.23 -11.83 -15.85
N LEU A 3 9.90 -10.60 -15.42
CA LEU A 3 10.17 -10.14 -14.07
C LEU A 3 9.19 -10.75 -13.07
N PRO A 4 9.66 -11.22 -11.89
CA PRO A 4 8.77 -11.72 -10.86
C PRO A 4 7.79 -10.64 -10.38
N TRP A 5 6.50 -10.94 -10.45
CA TRP A 5 5.42 -10.09 -9.93
C TRP A 5 4.24 -10.98 -9.51
N THR A 6 3.96 -11.03 -8.21
CA THR A 6 3.06 -12.06 -7.64
C THR A 6 1.65 -11.57 -7.34
N ILE A 7 1.45 -10.25 -7.23
CA ILE A 7 0.15 -9.65 -6.89
C ILE A 7 -0.32 -8.75 -8.04
N PRO A 8 -1.39 -9.09 -8.78
CA PRO A 8 -1.89 -8.25 -9.85
C PRO A 8 -2.41 -6.92 -9.30
N ILE A 9 -2.00 -5.81 -9.93
CA ILE A 9 -2.50 -4.47 -9.61
C ILE A 9 -3.55 -4.12 -10.66
N LEU A 10 -4.81 -4.25 -10.28
CA LEU A 10 -5.96 -4.05 -11.18
C LEU A 10 -6.70 -2.76 -10.81
N PHE A 11 -6.97 -1.93 -11.82
CA PHE A 11 -7.86 -0.79 -11.67
C PHE A 11 -9.22 -1.14 -12.29
N ALA A 12 -10.17 -1.58 -11.46
CA ALA A 12 -11.51 -1.97 -11.85
C ALA A 12 -12.57 -1.11 -11.14
N PRO A 13 -12.93 0.07 -11.69
CA PRO A 13 -13.90 0.98 -11.07
C PRO A 13 -15.27 0.33 -10.87
N GLN A 14 -15.80 0.42 -9.65
CA GLN A 14 -17.13 -0.09 -9.28
C GLN A 14 -18.19 1.02 -9.21
N GLY A 15 -19.47 0.63 -9.21
CA GLY A 15 -20.60 1.55 -9.06
C GLY A 15 -21.23 1.98 -10.38
N ALA A 16 -22.53 2.30 -10.36
CA ALA A 16 -23.34 2.50 -11.56
C ALA A 16 -22.84 3.63 -12.47
N GLU A 17 -22.32 4.72 -11.88
CA GLU A 17 -21.74 5.83 -12.63
C GLU A 17 -20.47 5.40 -13.37
N ASN A 18 -19.52 4.79 -12.64
CA ASN A 18 -18.28 4.29 -13.21
C ASN A 18 -18.53 3.22 -14.28
N THR A 19 -19.49 2.32 -14.09
CA THR A 19 -19.85 1.31 -15.10
C THR A 19 -20.29 1.97 -16.41
N ARG A 20 -21.07 3.06 -16.36
CA ARG A 20 -21.48 3.80 -17.57
C ARG A 20 -20.29 4.47 -18.26
N VAL A 21 -19.41 5.11 -17.48
CA VAL A 21 -18.18 5.74 -18.00
C VAL A 21 -17.30 4.68 -18.67
N VAL A 22 -16.98 3.60 -17.95
CA VAL A 22 -16.15 2.48 -18.44
C VAL A 22 -16.72 1.87 -19.71
N ALA A 23 -18.05 1.76 -19.85
CA ALA A 23 -18.67 1.27 -21.07
C ALA A 23 -18.40 2.18 -22.29
N ALA A 24 -18.39 3.50 -22.09
CA ALA A 24 -18.17 4.49 -23.15
C ALA A 24 -16.70 4.67 -23.56
N LEU A 25 -15.76 4.40 -22.65
CA LEU A 25 -14.31 4.56 -22.87
C LEU A 25 -13.77 3.65 -23.98
N LYS A 26 -12.78 4.14 -24.71
CA LYS A 26 -12.03 3.42 -25.75
C LYS A 26 -10.52 3.53 -25.50
N PRO A 27 -9.73 2.51 -25.88
CA PRO A 27 -8.27 2.64 -25.94
C PRO A 27 -7.86 3.91 -26.69
N GLY A 28 -6.94 4.68 -26.11
CA GLY A 28 -6.51 6.00 -26.58
C GLY A 28 -7.13 7.17 -25.81
N ASP A 29 -8.20 6.96 -25.03
CA ASP A 29 -8.81 8.00 -24.21
C ASP A 29 -7.95 8.35 -22.98
N GLU A 30 -8.02 9.61 -22.55
CA GLU A 30 -7.50 10.06 -21.25
C GLU A 30 -8.61 10.04 -20.19
N VAL A 31 -8.37 9.34 -19.09
CA VAL A 31 -9.35 9.14 -18.02
C VAL A 31 -8.90 9.87 -16.76
N GLY A 32 -9.67 10.85 -16.31
CA GLY A 32 -9.45 11.50 -15.02
C GLY A 32 -9.84 10.60 -13.86
N ILE A 33 -8.92 10.40 -12.91
CA ILE A 33 -9.19 9.69 -11.66
C ILE A 33 -9.43 10.72 -10.55
N LEU A 34 -10.63 10.67 -9.98
CA LEU A 34 -11.08 11.55 -8.91
C LEU A 34 -10.87 10.89 -7.55
N ASP A 35 -10.56 11.71 -6.54
CA ASP A 35 -10.55 11.27 -5.15
C ASP A 35 -11.96 11.21 -4.55
N GLN A 36 -12.05 10.80 -3.29
CA GLN A 36 -13.31 10.69 -2.54
C GLN A 36 -14.06 12.04 -2.36
N HIS A 37 -13.42 13.17 -2.64
CA HIS A 37 -14.00 14.52 -2.61
C HIS A 37 -14.33 15.04 -4.01
N GLY A 38 -14.17 14.21 -5.04
CA GLY A 38 -14.40 14.59 -6.44
C GLY A 38 -13.28 15.43 -7.04
N GLN A 39 -12.10 15.50 -6.40
CA GLN A 39 -10.96 16.25 -6.94
C GLN A 39 -10.10 15.35 -7.81
N LEU A 40 -9.72 15.86 -8.99
CA LEU A 40 -8.80 15.17 -9.89
C LEU A 40 -7.42 15.00 -9.23
N PHE A 41 -6.90 13.78 -9.18
CA PHE A 41 -5.56 13.52 -8.63
C PHE A 41 -4.62 12.77 -9.58
N ALA A 42 -5.15 12.07 -10.57
CA ALA A 42 -4.34 11.37 -11.58
C ALA A 42 -5.05 11.31 -12.93
N LEU A 43 -4.27 11.10 -14.00
CA LEU A 43 -4.74 10.80 -15.35
C LEU A 43 -4.29 9.39 -15.73
N LEU A 44 -5.21 8.59 -16.25
CA LEU A 44 -4.93 7.30 -16.86
C LEU A 44 -4.98 7.45 -18.39
N HIS A 45 -3.86 7.17 -19.04
CA HIS A 45 -3.78 7.03 -20.49
C HIS A 45 -4.25 5.63 -20.86
N LEU A 46 -5.50 5.50 -21.30
CA LEU A 46 -6.12 4.18 -21.46
C LEU A 46 -5.50 3.42 -22.65
N GLU A 47 -4.86 2.31 -22.38
CA GLU A 47 -4.25 1.44 -23.40
C GLU A 47 -5.11 0.20 -23.65
N GLU A 48 -5.70 -0.37 -22.60
CA GLU A 48 -6.51 -1.58 -22.69
C GLU A 48 -7.70 -1.54 -21.72
N LYS A 49 -8.80 -2.14 -22.16
CA LYS A 49 -10.01 -2.37 -21.36
C LYS A 49 -10.43 -3.83 -21.52
N PHE A 50 -10.44 -4.59 -20.42
CA PHE A 50 -10.70 -6.03 -20.45
C PHE A 50 -11.54 -6.52 -19.28
N GLY A 51 -12.33 -7.57 -19.52
CA GLY A 51 -12.98 -8.34 -18.46
C GLY A 51 -11.99 -9.35 -17.85
N TYR A 52 -12.19 -9.71 -16.58
CA TYR A 52 -11.32 -10.65 -15.89
C TYR A 52 -12.13 -11.59 -15.00
N ASP A 53 -11.68 -12.84 -14.85
CA ASP A 53 -12.32 -13.79 -13.94
C ASP A 53 -11.83 -13.53 -12.51
N LYS A 54 -12.71 -12.93 -11.71
CA LYS A 54 -12.44 -12.66 -10.29
C LYS A 54 -12.17 -13.93 -9.49
N LYS A 55 -12.76 -15.07 -9.84
CA LYS A 55 -12.51 -16.35 -9.15
C LYS A 55 -11.14 -16.90 -9.50
N GLU A 56 -10.72 -16.77 -10.75
CA GLU A 56 -9.36 -17.14 -11.16
C GLU A 56 -8.31 -16.32 -10.41
N VAL A 57 -8.50 -14.99 -10.34
CA VAL A 57 -7.62 -14.10 -9.57
C VAL A 57 -7.65 -14.46 -8.08
N ALA A 58 -8.84 -14.69 -7.51
CA ALA A 58 -8.96 -15.07 -6.10
C ALA A 58 -8.23 -16.37 -5.77
N GLN A 59 -8.42 -17.40 -6.59
CA GLN A 59 -7.78 -18.69 -6.42
C GLN A 59 -6.26 -18.60 -6.63
N GLY A 60 -5.81 -17.86 -7.64
CA GLY A 60 -4.38 -17.73 -7.97
C GLY A 60 -3.60 -16.88 -6.95
N VAL A 61 -4.22 -15.85 -6.37
CA VAL A 61 -3.55 -14.90 -5.47
C VAL A 61 -3.76 -15.25 -4.00
N TYR A 62 -4.99 -15.63 -3.61
CA TYR A 62 -5.34 -15.88 -2.20
C TYR A 62 -5.47 -17.37 -1.86
N GLY A 63 -5.42 -18.25 -2.87
CA GLY A 63 -5.57 -19.70 -2.67
C GLY A 63 -7.00 -20.13 -2.33
N THR A 64 -7.98 -19.22 -2.36
CA THR A 64 -9.38 -19.48 -2.03
C THR A 64 -10.30 -18.55 -2.81
N VAL A 65 -11.50 -19.04 -3.12
CA VAL A 65 -12.61 -18.27 -3.73
C VAL A 65 -13.68 -17.88 -2.71
N ASP A 66 -13.45 -18.18 -1.43
CA ASP A 66 -14.38 -17.90 -0.34
C ASP A 66 -14.54 -16.39 -0.11
N ALA A 67 -15.76 -15.89 -0.28
CA ALA A 67 -16.10 -14.49 -0.07
C ALA A 67 -15.99 -14.05 1.41
N ALA A 68 -15.86 -14.98 2.37
CA ALA A 68 -15.55 -14.65 3.76
C ALA A 68 -14.09 -14.17 3.93
N HIS A 69 -13.20 -14.50 2.99
CA HIS A 69 -11.82 -14.00 3.02
C HIS A 69 -11.80 -12.49 2.67
N PRO A 70 -11.25 -11.61 3.52
CA PRO A 70 -11.36 -10.15 3.34
C PRO A 70 -10.88 -9.64 1.99
N ASN A 71 -9.73 -10.12 1.50
CA ASN A 71 -9.21 -9.66 0.21
C ASN A 71 -9.99 -10.26 -0.99
N VAL A 72 -10.66 -11.40 -0.81
CA VAL A 72 -11.53 -11.97 -1.86
C VAL A 72 -12.82 -11.16 -1.93
N ALA A 73 -13.37 -10.77 -0.77
CA ALA A 73 -14.53 -9.87 -0.71
C ALA A 73 -14.24 -8.53 -1.40
N ASP A 74 -13.08 -7.92 -1.15
CA ASP A 74 -12.66 -6.68 -1.80
C ASP A 74 -12.55 -6.85 -3.33
N LEU A 75 -11.94 -7.94 -3.80
CA LEU A 75 -11.84 -8.27 -5.23
C LEU A 75 -13.22 -8.44 -5.87
N TYR A 76 -14.14 -9.12 -5.19
CA TYR A 76 -15.50 -9.35 -5.67
C TYR A 76 -16.32 -8.07 -5.72
N ALA A 77 -16.10 -7.15 -4.78
CA ALA A 77 -16.72 -5.83 -4.76
C ALA A 77 -16.22 -4.91 -5.90
N GLY A 78 -15.05 -5.17 -6.49
CA GLY A 78 -14.52 -4.41 -7.62
C GLY A 78 -15.41 -4.44 -8.88
N GLY A 79 -15.13 -3.57 -9.85
CA GLY A 79 -15.83 -3.59 -11.14
C GLY A 79 -15.60 -4.87 -11.95
N GLU A 80 -16.42 -5.12 -12.97
CA GLU A 80 -16.28 -6.29 -13.87
C GLU A 80 -15.26 -6.06 -15.00
N THR A 81 -14.83 -4.81 -15.19
CA THR A 81 -13.94 -4.41 -16.28
C THR A 81 -12.77 -3.64 -15.70
N ALA A 82 -11.57 -4.13 -16.00
CA ALA A 82 -10.32 -3.48 -15.64
C ALA A 82 -9.88 -2.53 -16.76
N LEU A 83 -9.28 -1.42 -16.35
CA LEU A 83 -8.63 -0.45 -17.23
C LEU A 83 -7.13 -0.54 -17.00
N ALA A 84 -6.36 -0.60 -18.08
CA ALA A 84 -4.90 -0.63 -18.03
C ALA A 84 -4.30 0.46 -18.91
N GLY A 85 -3.16 0.97 -18.46
CA GLY A 85 -2.41 2.01 -19.15
C GLY A 85 -1.53 2.81 -18.20
N ARG A 86 -0.73 3.72 -18.74
CA ARG A 86 0.14 4.59 -17.94
C ARG A 86 -0.70 5.55 -17.09
N ILE A 87 -0.25 5.78 -15.86
CA ILE A 87 -0.83 6.78 -14.96
C ILE A 87 0.14 7.95 -14.78
N ASP A 88 -0.36 9.16 -14.98
CA ASP A 88 0.32 10.39 -14.63
C ASP A 88 -0.29 10.94 -13.33
N LEU A 89 0.53 11.06 -12.28
CA LEU A 89 0.11 11.61 -11.00
C LEU A 89 0.13 13.14 -11.05
N LEU A 90 -1.04 13.77 -10.85
CA LEU A 90 -1.17 15.23 -10.85
C LEU A 90 -0.97 15.82 -9.45
N ARG A 91 -1.49 15.12 -8.42
CA ARG A 91 -1.42 15.55 -7.03
C ARG A 91 -1.32 14.33 -6.12
N ARG A 92 -0.55 14.46 -5.04
CA ARG A 92 -0.54 13.48 -3.95
C ARG A 92 -1.79 13.58 -3.09
N LEU A 93 -2.31 12.44 -2.66
CA LEU A 93 -3.41 12.41 -1.71
C LEU A 93 -2.92 12.80 -0.31
N ASP A 94 -3.74 13.55 0.42
CA ASP A 94 -3.47 13.90 1.81
C ASP A 94 -3.90 12.74 2.72
N LEU A 95 -2.96 11.84 3.00
CA LEU A 95 -3.21 10.67 3.81
C LEU A 95 -3.03 10.95 5.31
N PRO A 96 -3.75 10.25 6.21
CA PRO A 96 -3.63 10.44 7.67
C PRO A 96 -2.22 10.17 8.22
N THR A 97 -1.39 9.46 7.47
CA THR A 97 0.02 9.16 7.77
C THR A 97 0.91 10.40 7.70
N GLY A 98 0.50 11.44 6.96
CA GLY A 98 1.18 12.74 6.90
C GLY A 98 2.67 12.61 6.58
N SER A 99 3.51 13.24 7.41
CA SER A 99 4.98 13.27 7.22
C SER A 99 5.68 11.91 7.33
N LEU A 100 4.96 10.85 7.69
CA LEU A 100 5.50 9.49 7.74
C LEU A 100 5.39 8.78 6.39
N GLU A 101 4.72 9.34 5.40
CA GLU A 101 4.61 8.72 4.08
C GLU A 101 5.77 9.11 3.16
N TRP A 102 6.90 8.44 3.35
CA TRP A 102 8.07 8.67 2.50
C TRP A 102 7.95 7.93 1.18
N THR A 103 8.28 8.61 0.09
CA THR A 103 8.52 7.98 -1.21
C THR A 103 9.69 6.98 -1.13
N PRO A 104 9.78 6.05 -2.09
CA PRO A 104 10.99 5.24 -2.25
C PRO A 104 12.26 6.09 -2.45
N ALA A 105 12.15 7.27 -3.07
CA ALA A 105 13.28 8.18 -3.28
C ALA A 105 13.74 8.82 -1.96
N GLU A 106 12.82 9.38 -1.18
CA GLU A 106 13.10 9.97 0.14
C GLU A 106 13.65 8.92 1.11
N THR A 107 13.08 7.71 1.10
CA THR A 107 13.55 6.59 1.92
C THR A 107 15.01 6.23 1.60
N ARG A 108 15.36 6.11 0.32
CA ARG A 108 16.74 5.84 -0.10
C ARG A 108 17.69 7.01 0.21
N ALA A 109 17.23 8.25 0.07
CA ALA A 109 18.01 9.41 0.45
C ALA A 109 18.33 9.41 1.95
N GLU A 110 17.38 9.00 2.80
CA GLU A 110 17.59 8.88 4.24
C GLU A 110 18.56 7.75 4.59
N PHE A 111 18.50 6.60 3.91
CA PHE A 111 19.49 5.53 4.08
C PHE A 111 20.90 6.01 3.72
N ALA A 112 21.04 6.69 2.58
CA ALA A 112 22.31 7.28 2.15
C ALA A 112 22.83 8.32 3.16
N ARG A 113 21.97 9.20 3.67
CA ARG A 113 22.32 10.20 4.69
C ARG A 113 22.86 9.56 5.97
N ARG A 114 22.39 8.37 6.32
CA ARG A 114 22.83 7.57 7.48
C ARG A 114 24.05 6.70 7.20
N GLY A 115 24.48 6.60 5.95
CA GLY A 115 25.52 5.67 5.54
C GLY A 115 25.09 4.21 5.55
N TRP A 116 23.79 3.93 5.59
CA TRP A 116 23.26 2.56 5.59
C TRP A 116 23.33 1.95 4.19
N LYS A 117 24.01 0.82 4.07
CA LYS A 117 24.11 0.01 2.84
C LYS A 117 23.22 -1.23 2.93
N ASN A 118 23.22 -1.87 4.08
CA ASN A 118 22.46 -3.07 4.37
C ASN A 118 21.33 -2.74 5.35
N VAL A 119 20.11 -2.70 4.83
CA VAL A 119 18.93 -2.32 5.60
C VAL A 119 17.98 -3.51 5.69
N VAL A 120 17.59 -3.88 6.90
CA VAL A 120 16.49 -4.83 7.12
C VAL A 120 15.18 -4.04 7.12
N ALA A 121 14.18 -4.48 6.35
CA ALA A 121 12.84 -3.89 6.40
C ALA A 121 11.90 -4.76 7.23
N TYR A 122 11.15 -4.14 8.15
CA TYR A 122 10.13 -4.81 8.95
C TYR A 122 8.74 -4.32 8.57
N GLN A 123 8.01 -5.16 7.86
CA GLN A 123 6.63 -4.93 7.46
C GLN A 123 5.68 -5.31 8.59
N THR A 124 4.75 -4.42 8.96
CA THR A 124 3.70 -4.75 9.95
C THR A 124 2.38 -4.07 9.63
N ARG A 125 1.28 -4.70 10.05
CA ARG A 125 -0.05 -4.07 10.11
C ARG A 125 -0.58 -3.95 11.54
N ASN A 126 0.18 -4.47 12.51
CA ASN A 126 -0.19 -4.56 13.91
C ASN A 126 0.69 -3.66 14.76
N VAL A 127 0.16 -3.26 15.92
CA VAL A 127 0.94 -2.61 16.98
C VAL A 127 2.05 -3.57 17.44
N PRO A 128 3.30 -3.10 17.59
CA PRO A 128 4.41 -3.95 18.00
C PRO A 128 4.20 -4.46 19.44
N HIS A 129 4.67 -5.67 19.70
CA HIS A 129 4.75 -6.26 21.03
C HIS A 129 6.10 -6.98 21.16
N THR A 130 6.41 -7.53 22.33
CA THR A 130 7.74 -8.07 22.66
C THR A 130 8.27 -9.08 21.63
N ALA A 131 7.42 -9.95 21.09
CA ALA A 131 7.87 -10.87 20.04
C ALA A 131 8.29 -10.17 18.72
N HIS A 132 7.62 -9.07 18.34
CA HIS A 132 8.02 -8.26 17.18
C HIS A 132 9.37 -7.57 17.45
N GLU A 133 9.55 -7.05 18.66
CA GLU A 133 10.80 -6.43 19.09
C GLU A 133 11.96 -7.45 19.08
N TYR A 134 11.73 -8.67 19.56
CA TYR A 134 12.73 -9.73 19.56
C TYR A 134 13.25 -10.02 18.15
N LEU A 135 12.36 -10.21 17.16
CA LEU A 135 12.76 -10.43 15.76
C LEU A 135 13.59 -9.28 15.19
N GLN A 136 13.19 -8.05 15.55
CA GLN A 136 13.89 -6.84 15.12
C GLN A 136 15.29 -6.75 15.74
N ARG A 137 15.43 -7.05 17.04
CA ARG A 137 16.73 -7.11 17.73
C ARG A 137 17.64 -8.19 17.14
N CYS A 138 17.14 -9.40 16.94
CA CYS A 138 17.92 -10.48 16.32
C CYS A 138 18.39 -10.13 14.90
N SER A 139 17.64 -9.28 14.18
CA SER A 139 18.06 -8.81 12.86
C SER A 139 19.20 -7.78 12.96
N LEU A 140 19.16 -6.89 13.95
CA LEU A 140 20.21 -5.91 14.20
C LEU A 140 21.49 -6.50 14.78
N GLU A 141 21.40 -7.61 15.50
CA GLU A 141 22.58 -8.30 16.06
C GLU A 141 23.45 -8.95 14.97
N ARG A 142 22.97 -8.98 13.72
CA ARG A 142 23.75 -9.46 12.57
C ARG A 142 24.78 -8.41 12.18
N GLU A 143 26.01 -8.87 11.99
CA GLU A 143 27.17 -8.01 11.71
C GLU A 143 26.99 -7.17 10.44
N GLU A 144 26.28 -7.71 9.44
CA GLU A 144 26.14 -7.06 8.15
C GLU A 144 25.02 -6.00 8.12
N VAL A 145 24.24 -5.84 9.19
CA VAL A 145 23.05 -4.96 9.18
C VAL A 145 23.41 -3.58 9.74
N ASP A 146 23.34 -2.56 8.87
CA ASP A 146 23.61 -1.17 9.25
C ASP A 146 22.41 -0.51 9.94
N GLY A 147 21.21 -1.00 9.63
CA GLY A 147 19.99 -0.43 10.16
C GLY A 147 18.74 -1.22 9.86
N LEU A 148 17.68 -0.88 10.59
CA LEU A 148 16.36 -1.47 10.43
C LEU A 148 15.35 -0.36 10.11
N PHE A 149 14.56 -0.62 9.08
CA PHE A 149 13.53 0.23 8.55
C PHE A 149 12.17 -0.36 8.90
N VAL A 150 11.47 0.28 9.85
CA VAL A 150 10.14 -0.16 10.27
C VAL A 150 9.12 0.46 9.33
N HIS A 151 8.41 -0.39 8.58
CA HIS A 151 7.54 0.00 7.48
C HIS A 151 6.10 -0.50 7.71
N PRO A 152 5.32 0.14 8.59
CA PRO A 152 3.94 -0.24 8.78
C PRO A 152 3.10 0.06 7.53
N VAL A 153 2.22 -0.87 7.17
CA VAL A 153 1.16 -0.60 6.19
C VAL A 153 -0.04 0.00 6.92
N TRP A 154 -0.48 1.13 6.42
CA TRP A 154 -1.75 1.74 6.75
C TRP A 154 -2.84 1.13 5.86
N VAL A 155 -3.82 0.44 6.46
CA VAL A 155 -4.94 -0.21 5.77
C VAL A 155 -6.29 0.40 6.18
N GLY A 156 -6.37 1.73 6.25
CA GLY A 156 -7.62 2.44 6.61
C GLY A 156 -8.36 1.83 7.82
N SER A 157 -9.69 1.96 7.87
CA SER A 157 -10.53 1.32 8.88
C SER A 157 -11.06 -0.05 8.42
N ARG A 158 -10.18 -1.04 8.24
CA ARG A 158 -10.64 -2.43 8.07
C ARG A 158 -11.22 -2.97 9.38
N ARG A 159 -12.40 -3.60 9.34
CA ARG A 159 -12.95 -4.32 10.50
C ARG A 159 -11.99 -5.43 10.90
N GLY A 160 -11.58 -5.46 12.17
CA GLY A 160 -10.70 -6.48 12.74
C GLY A 160 -9.21 -6.14 12.76
N ILE A 161 -8.79 -4.99 12.23
CA ILE A 161 -7.42 -4.48 12.43
C ILE A 161 -7.47 -3.41 13.53
N THR A 162 -6.85 -3.69 14.67
CA THR A 162 -6.61 -2.69 15.71
C THR A 162 -5.45 -1.79 15.31
N VAL A 163 -5.71 -0.87 14.37
CA VAL A 163 -4.89 0.35 14.24
C VAL A 163 -5.36 1.30 15.34
N PRO A 164 -4.48 1.94 16.13
CA PRO A 164 -4.92 2.81 17.21
C PRO A 164 -5.86 3.90 16.68
N ARG A 165 -7.13 3.83 17.10
CA ARG A 165 -8.17 4.81 16.78
C ARG A 165 -7.99 6.06 17.63
N SER A 166 -6.86 6.74 17.48
CA SER A 166 -6.62 7.99 18.20
C SER A 166 -5.90 9.01 17.32
N PRO A 167 -6.60 10.08 16.91
CA PRO A 167 -5.96 11.29 16.38
C PRO A 167 -5.07 11.99 17.42
N SER A 168 -5.11 11.58 18.68
CA SER A 168 -4.45 12.23 19.82
C SER A 168 -3.27 11.46 20.41
N ARG A 169 -2.98 10.24 19.94
CA ARG A 169 -1.74 9.54 20.21
C ARG A 169 -1.09 9.20 18.87
N PRO A 170 0.01 9.90 18.48
CA PRO A 170 0.73 9.51 17.29
C PRO A 170 1.10 8.03 17.41
N ILE A 171 1.32 7.35 16.29
CA ILE A 171 1.95 6.02 16.32
C ILE A 171 3.36 6.15 16.98
N GLY A 172 3.98 7.32 16.85
CA GLY A 172 5.29 7.71 17.37
C GLY A 172 5.64 7.37 18.83
N PRO A 173 4.82 7.57 19.87
CA PRO A 173 5.20 7.34 21.27
C PRO A 173 5.36 5.87 21.63
N CYS A 174 4.58 4.95 21.03
CA CYS A 174 4.72 3.52 21.34
C CYS A 174 6.04 2.99 20.76
N TRP A 175 6.39 3.39 19.53
CA TRP A 175 7.68 3.07 18.91
C TRP A 175 8.86 3.82 19.56
N ARG A 176 8.70 5.09 19.96
CA ARG A 176 9.76 5.84 20.66
C ARG A 176 10.07 5.28 22.05
N THR A 177 9.07 4.73 22.75
CA THR A 177 9.28 4.14 24.09
C THR A 177 9.97 2.78 24.01
N THR A 178 9.69 1.98 22.97
CA THR A 178 10.37 0.69 22.72
C THR A 178 11.78 0.87 22.14
N TYR A 179 12.01 1.93 21.34
CA TYR A 179 13.30 2.23 20.70
C TYR A 179 13.85 3.61 21.11
N PRO A 180 14.23 3.83 22.39
CA PRO A 180 14.54 5.18 22.89
C PRO A 180 15.92 5.74 22.47
N ALA A 181 16.84 4.91 21.97
CA ALA A 181 18.26 5.28 21.85
C ALA A 181 18.85 5.33 20.43
N ILE A 182 18.09 4.94 19.41
CA ILE A 182 18.63 4.73 18.07
C ILE A 182 17.65 5.45 17.13
N GLY A 183 18.10 6.38 16.29
CA GLY A 183 17.20 7.29 15.58
C GLY A 183 16.56 6.68 14.33
N TRP A 184 15.82 5.58 14.39
CA TRP A 184 15.38 4.81 13.21
C TRP A 184 14.47 5.59 12.24
N PRO A 185 14.67 5.42 10.91
CA PRO A 185 13.71 5.89 9.94
C PRO A 185 12.41 5.09 10.04
N PHE A 186 11.31 5.82 10.16
CA PHE A 186 9.96 5.27 10.21
C PHE A 186 9.22 5.83 9.01
N ALA A 187 8.76 4.95 8.12
CA ALA A 187 7.88 5.37 7.04
C ALA A 187 6.67 4.44 6.99
N SER A 188 5.51 4.98 6.65
CA SER A 188 4.31 4.19 6.46
C SER A 188 4.03 4.06 4.97
N LEU A 189 3.74 2.83 4.53
CA LEU A 189 3.16 2.58 3.22
C LEU A 189 1.65 2.70 3.34
N SER A 190 1.06 3.53 2.49
CA SER A 190 -0.39 3.57 2.33
C SER A 190 -0.74 2.78 1.07
N ILE A 191 -1.74 1.91 1.18
CA ILE A 191 -2.30 1.12 0.06
C ILE A 191 -3.74 1.54 -0.12
#